data_AF-A0A1V2L7X8-F1
#
_entry.id   AF-A0A1V2L7X8-F1
#
_cell.length_a   1.000
_cell.length_b   1.000
_cell.length_c   1.000
_cell.angle_alpha   90.00
_cell.angle_beta   90.00
_cell.angle_gamma   90.00
#
_symmetry.space_group_name_H-M   'P 1'
#
loop_
_entity.id
_entity.type
_entity.pdbx_description
1 polymer ?
#
loop_
_entity_poly.entity_id
_entity_poly.type
_entity_poly.pdbx_seq_one_letter_code
_entity_poly.pdbx_strand_id
1 'polypeptide(L)'
;MDGMVMEGDDEELYPRPLITQGASKSFHWILTLFLVLLAPSVSAVLVFAERLHAAVVIQIITTAYNAIEALFLRFPDGDGVENRTSRGTAWFLLLLSGVNLFFGLVHSGSKFFNNEKQMGPAAQMSERSVRIIHRVLSVVCTLTGWVKVCLAPVAMFGFCRDAHTGQCLAHGIMGSAFVFYGCMYATVLVLPFLRERTGGQSQDFYDSLVMLLWGIVNTFTEHRWGREGWGHGDYQHTAMGIIWWCGGLLGVYLARGGRRTFVPSLLLIFTGWSMSEHVQKLQISTKVHYMFGLVLMTGGALRIVEISFLLRDERFSRNQIHSFQYLPPFCLIESGVLFMGANEEQLNLVLRLKADHSSYIMVVTGGAFLIYLWYLLLLELYMKLTGVGNIDLSDYSAVGRNISSAETPSEADFDLDREV
;
A
#
# COMPACT_ATOMS: atom_id res chain seq x y z
N MET A 1 5.18 16.73 40.40
CA MET A 1 5.69 15.47 39.81
C MET A 1 4.91 14.35 40.47
N ASP A 2 3.67 14.17 40.05
CA ASP A 2 2.89 13.00 40.45
C ASP A 2 3.02 12.00 39.30
N GLY A 3 3.77 10.94 39.58
CA GLY A 3 3.91 9.82 38.66
C GLY A 3 2.56 9.15 38.52
N MET A 4 1.96 9.26 37.34
CA MET A 4 0.94 8.33 36.88
C MET A 4 1.55 6.93 36.93
N VAL A 5 1.19 6.18 37.97
CA VAL A 5 1.42 4.74 38.04
C VAL A 5 0.66 4.14 36.86
N MET A 6 1.41 3.59 35.92
CA MET A 6 0.89 2.82 34.80
C MET A 6 0.25 1.56 35.40
N GLU A 7 -1.08 1.50 35.48
CA GLU A 7 -1.80 0.25 35.69
C GLU A 7 -1.44 -0.67 34.51
N GLY A 8 -0.56 -1.64 34.78
CA GLY A 8 -0.22 -2.68 33.83
C GLY A 8 -1.42 -3.62 33.69
N ASP A 9 -1.74 -3.97 32.45
CA ASP A 9 -2.84 -4.88 32.10
C ASP A 9 -2.76 -6.17 32.95
N ASP A 10 -3.77 -6.39 33.81
CA ASP A 10 -3.80 -7.48 34.80
C ASP A 10 -3.62 -8.87 34.15
N GLU A 11 -2.66 -9.64 34.64
CA GLU A 11 -2.30 -10.97 34.08
C GLU A 11 -3.44 -12.01 34.16
N GLU A 12 -4.42 -11.81 35.04
CA GLU A 12 -5.62 -12.67 35.13
C GLU A 12 -6.65 -12.39 34.02
N LEU A 13 -6.60 -11.20 33.39
CA LEU A 13 -7.59 -10.76 32.40
C LEU A 13 -7.34 -11.37 31.01
N TYR A 14 -6.11 -11.80 30.69
CA TYR A 14 -5.70 -12.24 29.36
C TYR A 14 -5.01 -13.62 29.34
N PRO A 15 -5.75 -14.73 29.51
CA PRO A 15 -5.16 -16.06 29.48
C PRO A 15 -4.57 -16.40 28.10
N ARG A 16 -3.43 -17.11 28.09
CA ARG A 16 -2.76 -17.53 26.85
C ARG A 16 -3.71 -18.28 25.91
N PRO A 17 -3.65 -18.05 24.59
CA PRO A 17 -4.46 -18.78 23.63
C PRO A 17 -4.07 -20.24 23.54
N LEU A 18 -5.09 -21.09 23.46
CA LEU A 18 -4.92 -22.46 23.03
C LEU A 18 -4.66 -22.46 21.52
N ILE A 19 -3.41 -22.69 21.13
CA ILE A 19 -3.02 -22.74 19.72
C ILE A 19 -3.30 -24.14 19.20
N THR A 20 -4.40 -24.29 18.45
CA THR A 20 -4.74 -25.54 17.76
C THR A 20 -4.18 -25.53 16.34
N GLN A 21 -3.50 -26.61 15.95
CA GLN A 21 -2.98 -26.81 14.58
C GLN A 21 -2.07 -25.67 14.04
N GLY A 22 -1.36 -24.97 14.93
CA GLY A 22 -0.57 -23.78 14.58
C GLY A 22 0.38 -23.99 13.40
N ALA A 23 1.16 -25.08 13.39
CA ALA A 23 2.11 -25.36 12.31
C ALA A 23 1.43 -25.53 10.93
N SER A 24 0.34 -26.28 10.87
CA SER A 24 -0.43 -26.49 9.63
C SER A 24 -1.06 -25.17 9.14
N LYS A 25 -1.66 -24.41 10.06
CA LYS A 25 -2.30 -23.12 9.78
C LYS A 25 -1.28 -22.08 9.30
N SER A 26 -0.10 -22.01 9.93
CA SER A 26 0.99 -21.13 9.50
C SER A 26 1.57 -21.55 8.14
N PHE A 27 1.77 -22.84 7.90
CA PHE A 27 2.24 -23.33 6.61
C PHE A 27 1.27 -22.98 5.47
N HIS A 28 -0.03 -23.19 5.70
CA HIS A 28 -1.07 -22.84 4.74
C HIS A 28 -1.12 -21.33 4.47
N TRP A 29 -0.97 -20.50 5.52
CA TRP A 29 -0.89 -19.05 5.36
C TRP A 29 0.32 -18.62 4.51
N ILE A 30 1.51 -19.18 4.76
CA ILE A 30 2.72 -18.92 3.97
C ILE A 30 2.53 -19.33 2.50
N LEU A 31 1.91 -20.49 2.28
CA LEU A 31 1.61 -20.98 0.94
C LEU A 31 0.63 -20.05 0.21
N THR A 32 -0.40 -19.57 0.92
CA THR A 32 -1.36 -18.58 0.41
C THR A 32 -0.66 -17.26 0.09
N LEU A 33 0.22 -16.75 0.96
CA LEU A 33 1.02 -15.56 0.70
C LEU A 33 1.82 -15.71 -0.61
N PHE A 34 2.50 -16.84 -0.79
CA PHE A 34 3.33 -17.06 -1.97
C PHE A 34 2.51 -17.23 -3.25
N LEU A 35 1.51 -18.12 -3.24
CA LEU A 35 0.77 -18.51 -4.46
C LEU A 35 -0.40 -17.59 -4.80
N VAL A 36 -0.91 -16.81 -3.86
CA VAL A 36 -2.09 -15.95 -4.06
C VAL A 36 -1.72 -14.47 -4.12
N LEU A 37 -0.59 -14.04 -3.54
CA LEU A 37 -0.14 -12.65 -3.59
C LEU A 37 1.19 -12.49 -4.35
N LEU A 38 2.26 -13.13 -3.90
CA LEU A 38 3.60 -12.89 -4.46
C LEU A 38 3.69 -13.35 -5.92
N ALA A 39 3.32 -14.60 -6.23
CA ALA A 39 3.37 -15.13 -7.58
C ALA A 39 2.44 -14.36 -8.55
N PRO A 40 1.16 -14.07 -8.22
CA PRO A 40 0.31 -13.22 -9.07
C PRO A 40 0.88 -11.81 -9.30
N SER A 41 1.55 -11.22 -8.31
CA SER A 41 2.19 -9.90 -8.48
C SER A 41 3.35 -9.93 -9.49
N VAL A 42 4.17 -10.98 -9.48
CA VAL A 42 5.21 -11.21 -10.50
C VAL A 42 4.58 -11.46 -11.87
N SER A 43 3.53 -12.29 -11.93
CA SER A 43 2.75 -12.49 -13.16
C SER A 43 2.25 -11.16 -13.73
N ALA A 44 1.69 -10.28 -12.89
CA ALA A 44 1.22 -8.97 -13.34
C ALA A 44 2.38 -8.18 -14.00
N VAL A 45 3.54 -8.09 -13.36
CA VAL A 45 4.73 -7.45 -13.96
C VAL A 45 5.09 -8.05 -15.33
N LEU A 46 5.12 -9.39 -15.43
CA LEU A 46 5.42 -10.08 -16.69
C LEU A 46 4.40 -9.77 -17.80
N VAL A 47 3.11 -9.66 -17.45
CA VAL A 47 2.05 -9.26 -18.40
C VAL A 47 2.25 -7.82 -18.88
N PHE A 48 2.61 -6.89 -18.00
CA PHE A 48 2.93 -5.51 -18.39
C PHE A 48 4.21 -5.39 -19.21
N ALA A 49 5.18 -6.29 -18.99
CA ALA A 49 6.43 -6.36 -19.74
C ALA A 49 6.36 -7.23 -21.01
N GLU A 50 5.16 -7.67 -21.42
CA GLU A 50 4.93 -8.52 -22.59
C GLU A 50 5.70 -9.86 -22.59
N ARG A 51 5.99 -10.41 -21.40
CA ARG A 51 6.59 -11.74 -21.20
C ARG A 51 5.51 -12.80 -20.94
N LEU A 52 4.63 -12.97 -21.92
CA LEU A 52 3.33 -13.65 -21.76
C LEU A 52 3.44 -15.13 -21.41
N HIS A 53 4.37 -15.87 -22.01
CA HIS A 53 4.52 -17.31 -21.72
C HIS A 53 4.89 -17.57 -20.25
N ALA A 54 5.83 -16.80 -19.71
CA ALA A 54 6.22 -16.91 -18.30
C ALA A 54 5.07 -16.51 -17.36
N ALA A 55 4.33 -15.44 -17.71
CA ALA A 55 3.15 -15.03 -16.95
C ALA A 55 2.09 -16.14 -16.90
N VAL A 56 1.76 -16.73 -18.05
CA VAL A 56 0.75 -17.79 -18.15
C VAL A 56 1.15 -19.03 -17.35
N VAL A 57 2.42 -19.43 -17.34
CA VAL A 57 2.90 -20.55 -16.51
C VAL A 57 2.62 -20.28 -15.02
N ILE A 58 2.92 -19.08 -14.54
CA ILE A 58 2.60 -18.69 -13.17
C ILE A 58 1.09 -18.71 -12.95
N GLN A 59 0.29 -18.14 -13.86
CA GLN A 59 -1.17 -18.11 -13.75
C GLN A 59 -1.80 -19.51 -13.71
N ILE A 60 -1.24 -20.49 -14.43
CA ILE A 60 -1.67 -21.90 -14.36
C ILE A 60 -1.45 -22.44 -12.94
N ILE A 61 -0.25 -22.25 -12.39
CA ILE A 61 0.11 -22.72 -11.04
C ILE A 61 -0.80 -22.07 -9.99
N THR A 62 -0.98 -20.75 -10.05
CA THR A 62 -1.78 -20.01 -9.06
C THR A 62 -3.27 -20.34 -9.19
N THR A 63 -3.78 -20.56 -10.41
CA THR A 63 -5.18 -20.98 -10.62
C THR A 63 -5.41 -22.40 -10.11
N ALA A 64 -4.47 -23.32 -10.32
CA ALA A 64 -4.54 -24.66 -9.75
C ALA A 64 -4.56 -24.62 -8.21
N TYR A 65 -3.73 -23.78 -7.60
CA TYR A 65 -3.76 -23.57 -6.16
C TYR A 65 -5.09 -22.97 -5.69
N ASN A 66 -5.63 -21.96 -6.37
CA ASN A 66 -6.94 -21.39 -6.02
C ASN A 66 -8.06 -22.43 -6.12
N ALA A 67 -7.96 -23.40 -7.03
CA ALA A 67 -8.90 -24.51 -7.10
C ALA A 67 -8.76 -25.44 -5.89
N ILE A 68 -7.54 -25.77 -5.49
CA ILE A 68 -7.28 -26.59 -4.31
C ILE A 68 -7.78 -25.89 -3.03
N GLU A 69 -7.47 -24.61 -2.87
CA GLU A 69 -7.93 -23.75 -1.79
C GLU A 69 -9.46 -23.73 -1.72
N ALA A 70 -10.13 -23.45 -2.84
CA ALA A 70 -11.57 -23.29 -2.87
C ALA A 70 -12.33 -24.62 -2.77
N LEU A 71 -11.76 -25.75 -3.16
CA LEU A 71 -12.47 -27.04 -3.15
C LEU A 71 -12.17 -27.88 -1.92
N PHE A 72 -10.91 -27.90 -1.47
CA PHE A 72 -10.43 -28.90 -0.51
C PHE A 72 -9.93 -28.30 0.81
N LEU A 73 -9.33 -27.11 0.80
CA LEU A 73 -8.75 -26.53 2.00
C LEU A 73 -9.82 -25.81 2.83
N ARG A 74 -10.16 -26.39 3.99
CA ARG A 74 -11.07 -25.81 4.97
C ARG A 74 -10.28 -25.18 6.10
N PHE A 75 -10.74 -24.01 6.55
CA PHE A 75 -10.01 -23.23 7.55
C PHE A 75 -10.91 -22.76 8.69
N PRO A 76 -11.41 -23.69 9.54
CA PRO A 76 -12.09 -23.32 10.76
C PRO A 76 -11.10 -22.72 11.77
N ASP A 77 -11.59 -21.74 12.54
CA ASP A 77 -10.84 -21.12 13.63
C ASP A 77 -10.70 -22.06 14.85
N GLY A 78 -10.32 -21.51 16.00
CA GLY A 78 -10.21 -22.27 17.26
C GLY A 78 -11.53 -22.83 17.77
N ASP A 79 -12.66 -22.21 17.39
CA ASP A 79 -14.02 -22.57 17.82
C ASP A 79 -14.72 -23.50 16.81
N GLY A 80 -14.02 -23.92 15.74
CA GLY A 80 -14.57 -24.78 14.70
C GLY A 80 -15.41 -24.05 13.65
N VAL A 81 -15.41 -22.71 13.65
CA VAL A 81 -16.23 -21.88 12.76
C VAL A 81 -15.40 -21.38 11.58
N GLU A 82 -15.87 -21.63 10.36
CA GLU A 82 -15.22 -21.16 9.13
C GLU A 82 -15.66 -19.73 8.78
N ASN A 83 -14.69 -18.83 8.55
CA ASN A 83 -14.98 -17.45 8.18
C ASN A 83 -15.59 -17.38 6.76
N ARG A 84 -16.87 -16.97 6.69
CA ARG A 84 -17.65 -16.92 5.44
C ARG A 84 -17.04 -15.98 4.40
N THR A 85 -16.51 -14.84 4.83
CA THR A 85 -15.91 -13.84 3.92
C THR A 85 -14.64 -14.40 3.29
N SER A 86 -13.72 -14.93 4.10
CA SER A 86 -12.48 -15.58 3.61
C SER A 86 -12.81 -16.74 2.66
N ARG A 87 -13.84 -17.54 2.98
CA ARG A 87 -14.31 -18.64 2.13
C ARG A 87 -14.90 -18.16 0.80
N GLY A 88 -15.70 -17.09 0.83
CA GLY A 88 -16.24 -16.45 -0.36
C GLY A 88 -15.14 -15.88 -1.26
N THR A 89 -14.14 -15.24 -0.65
CA THR A 89 -12.97 -14.72 -1.38
C THR A 89 -12.19 -15.82 -2.09
N ALA A 90 -12.08 -17.03 -1.52
CA ALA A 90 -11.43 -18.17 -2.19
C ALA A 90 -12.16 -18.58 -3.49
N TRP A 91 -13.50 -18.67 -3.46
CA TRP A 91 -14.30 -18.95 -4.65
C TRP A 91 -14.22 -17.83 -5.69
N PHE A 92 -14.28 -16.58 -5.24
CA PHE A 92 -14.12 -15.43 -6.12
C PHE A 92 -12.75 -15.41 -6.80
N LEU A 93 -11.68 -15.69 -6.05
CA LEU A 93 -10.31 -15.79 -6.58
C LEU A 93 -10.17 -16.91 -7.61
N LEU A 94 -10.77 -18.08 -7.39
CA LEU A 94 -10.77 -19.17 -8.37
C LEU A 94 -11.41 -18.73 -9.69
N LEU A 95 -12.59 -18.10 -9.63
CA LEU A 95 -13.27 -17.61 -10.84
C LEU A 95 -12.44 -16.52 -11.52
N LEU A 96 -11.97 -15.54 -10.76
CA LEU A 96 -11.18 -14.43 -11.27
C LEU A 96 -9.87 -14.90 -11.91
N SER A 97 -9.13 -15.82 -11.26
CA SER A 97 -7.88 -16.35 -11.79
C SER A 97 -8.12 -17.24 -13.01
N GLY A 98 -9.23 -17.99 -13.05
CA GLY A 98 -9.65 -18.74 -14.23
C GLY A 98 -9.93 -17.85 -15.43
N VAL A 99 -10.66 -16.74 -15.23
CA VAL A 99 -10.91 -15.74 -16.28
C VAL A 99 -9.60 -15.06 -16.71
N ASN A 100 -8.72 -14.70 -15.76
CA ASN A 100 -7.41 -14.12 -16.07
C ASN A 100 -6.54 -15.08 -16.90
N LEU A 101 -6.50 -16.37 -16.53
CA LEU A 101 -5.76 -17.40 -17.26
C LEU A 101 -6.33 -17.60 -18.68
N PHE A 102 -7.65 -17.59 -18.84
CA PHE A 102 -8.28 -17.65 -20.16
C PHE A 102 -7.79 -16.51 -21.07
N PHE A 103 -7.89 -15.26 -20.59
CA PHE A 103 -7.39 -14.10 -21.34
C PHE A 103 -5.87 -14.13 -21.51
N GLY A 104 -5.12 -14.73 -20.58
CA GLY A 104 -3.68 -14.94 -20.71
C GLY A 104 -3.30 -15.91 -21.83
N LEU A 105 -4.02 -17.02 -21.96
CA LEU A 105 -3.83 -18.01 -23.03
C LEU A 105 -4.18 -17.41 -24.41
N VAL A 106 -5.25 -16.62 -24.48
CA VAL A 106 -5.65 -15.89 -25.70
C VAL A 106 -4.60 -14.82 -26.05
N HIS A 107 -4.17 -14.00 -25.09
CA HIS A 107 -3.17 -12.95 -25.31
C HIS A 107 -1.82 -13.54 -25.75
N SER A 108 -1.43 -14.69 -25.20
CA SER A 108 -0.17 -15.37 -25.53
C SER A 108 -0.18 -16.08 -26.89
N GLY A 109 -1.32 -16.16 -27.59
CA GLY A 109 -1.44 -16.92 -28.84
C GLY A 109 -1.22 -18.42 -28.66
N SER A 110 -1.64 -18.99 -27.52
CA SER A 110 -1.44 -20.42 -27.24
C SER A 110 -2.14 -21.28 -28.30
N LYS A 111 -1.42 -22.28 -28.85
CA LYS A 111 -1.91 -23.21 -29.90
C LYS A 111 -3.17 -23.98 -29.51
N PHE A 112 -3.55 -23.96 -28.22
CA PHE A 112 -4.79 -24.53 -27.70
C PHE A 112 -6.04 -23.88 -28.33
N PHE A 113 -5.93 -22.64 -28.82
CA PHE A 113 -7.02 -21.88 -29.44
C PHE A 113 -6.83 -21.67 -30.96
N ASN A 114 -6.16 -22.59 -31.65
CA ASN A 114 -5.93 -22.51 -33.11
C ASN A 114 -7.21 -22.69 -33.97
N ASN A 115 -8.35 -23.02 -33.38
CA ASN A 115 -9.61 -23.19 -34.09
C ASN A 115 -10.51 -21.97 -33.85
N GLU A 116 -10.82 -21.21 -34.91
CA GLU A 116 -11.70 -20.03 -34.88
C GLU A 116 -13.07 -20.33 -34.23
N LYS A 117 -13.53 -21.59 -34.32
CA LYS A 117 -14.75 -22.09 -33.66
C LYS A 117 -14.67 -22.23 -32.14
N GLN A 118 -13.47 -22.35 -31.55
CA GLN A 118 -13.27 -22.55 -30.10
C GLN A 118 -13.13 -21.23 -29.32
N MET A 119 -12.84 -20.12 -30.01
CA MET A 119 -12.58 -18.83 -29.37
C MET A 119 -13.84 -17.99 -29.09
N GLY A 120 -15.02 -18.41 -29.55
CA GLY A 120 -16.30 -17.72 -29.26
C GLY A 120 -16.26 -16.21 -29.54
N PRO A 121 -16.96 -15.37 -28.76
CA PRO A 121 -16.92 -13.90 -28.89
C PRO A 121 -15.51 -13.29 -28.70
N ALA A 122 -14.60 -13.99 -28.03
CA ALA A 122 -13.24 -13.49 -27.77
C ALA A 122 -12.38 -13.45 -29.05
N ALA A 123 -12.67 -14.28 -30.07
CA ALA A 123 -12.04 -14.15 -31.40
C ALA A 123 -12.46 -12.87 -32.14
N GLN A 124 -13.62 -12.30 -31.81
CA GLN A 124 -14.12 -11.06 -32.42
C GLN A 124 -13.57 -9.81 -31.70
N MET A 125 -12.90 -9.98 -30.56
CA MET A 125 -12.34 -8.87 -29.81
C MET A 125 -11.04 -8.39 -30.44
N SER A 126 -10.87 -7.06 -30.53
CA SER A 126 -9.60 -6.47 -30.95
C SER A 126 -8.47 -6.91 -30.02
N GLU A 127 -7.28 -7.16 -30.58
CA GLU A 127 -6.05 -7.46 -29.85
C GLU A 127 -5.78 -6.44 -28.73
N ARG A 128 -6.07 -5.16 -28.99
CA ARG A 128 -5.92 -4.08 -28.00
C ARG A 128 -6.81 -4.32 -26.78
N SER A 129 -8.05 -4.75 -26.98
CA SER A 129 -9.00 -5.02 -25.89
C SER A 129 -8.55 -6.21 -25.06
N VAL A 130 -8.11 -7.30 -25.70
CA VAL A 130 -7.58 -8.49 -25.01
C VAL A 130 -6.40 -8.12 -24.11
N ARG A 131 -5.45 -7.34 -24.63
CA ARG A 131 -4.28 -6.85 -23.89
C ARG A 131 -4.66 -6.04 -22.66
N ILE A 132 -5.59 -5.09 -22.81
CA ILE A 132 -6.06 -4.24 -21.70
C ILE A 132 -6.75 -5.10 -20.63
N ILE A 133 -7.66 -5.99 -21.04
CA ILE A 133 -8.40 -6.85 -20.12
C ILE A 133 -7.44 -7.76 -19.34
N HIS A 134 -6.50 -8.42 -20.01
CA HIS A 134 -5.53 -9.29 -19.34
C HIS A 134 -4.65 -8.52 -18.34
N ARG A 135 -4.19 -7.31 -18.68
CA ARG A 135 -3.44 -6.45 -17.75
C ARG A 135 -4.28 -6.06 -16.52
N VAL A 136 -5.52 -5.62 -16.74
CA VAL A 136 -6.43 -5.25 -15.64
C VAL A 136 -6.73 -6.44 -14.76
N LEU A 137 -7.08 -7.60 -15.33
CA LEU A 137 -7.36 -8.82 -14.58
C LEU A 137 -6.14 -9.28 -13.76
N SER A 138 -4.93 -9.17 -14.29
CA SER A 138 -3.71 -9.53 -13.55
C SER A 138 -3.46 -8.64 -12.33
N VAL A 139 -3.76 -7.35 -12.41
CA VAL A 139 -3.72 -6.43 -11.26
C VAL A 139 -4.82 -6.75 -10.27
N VAL A 140 -6.06 -6.96 -10.73
CA VAL A 140 -7.20 -7.28 -9.86
C VAL A 140 -7.01 -8.61 -9.13
N CYS A 141 -6.42 -9.62 -9.77
CA CYS A 141 -5.99 -10.86 -9.13
C CYS A 141 -5.03 -10.58 -7.96
N THR A 142 -4.03 -9.73 -8.19
CA THR A 142 -3.02 -9.37 -7.18
C THR A 142 -3.66 -8.63 -6.00
N LEU A 143 -4.52 -7.64 -6.26
CA LEU A 143 -5.23 -6.88 -5.23
C LEU A 143 -6.19 -7.77 -4.42
N THR A 144 -6.89 -8.67 -5.08
CA THR A 144 -7.76 -9.64 -4.40
C THR A 144 -6.92 -10.62 -3.57
N GLY A 145 -5.73 -10.97 -4.04
CA GLY A 145 -4.78 -11.78 -3.30
C GLY A 145 -4.26 -11.10 -2.03
N TRP A 146 -4.00 -9.79 -2.09
CA TRP A 146 -3.70 -8.98 -0.90
C TRP A 146 -4.83 -9.10 0.14
N VAL A 147 -6.08 -8.92 -0.28
CA VAL A 147 -7.25 -9.06 0.60
C VAL A 147 -7.30 -10.46 1.22
N LYS A 148 -7.09 -11.53 0.43
CA LYS A 148 -7.11 -12.92 0.95
C LYS A 148 -6.00 -13.17 1.98
N VAL A 149 -4.80 -12.65 1.75
CA VAL A 149 -3.67 -12.78 2.68
C VAL A 149 -3.95 -12.03 3.99
N CYS A 150 -4.55 -10.84 3.91
CA CYS A 150 -4.91 -10.04 5.09
C CYS A 150 -6.09 -10.63 5.87
N LEU A 151 -7.04 -11.27 5.19
CA LEU A 151 -8.15 -11.97 5.83
C LEU A 151 -7.72 -13.30 6.47
N ALA A 152 -6.56 -13.85 6.12
CA ALA A 152 -6.16 -15.17 6.59
C ALA A 152 -5.86 -15.20 8.10
N PRO A 153 -5.12 -14.24 8.71
CA PRO A 153 -5.03 -14.13 10.17
C PRO A 153 -6.38 -13.94 10.85
N VAL A 154 -7.25 -13.09 10.28
CA VAL A 154 -8.63 -12.88 10.78
C VAL A 154 -9.40 -14.20 10.81
N ALA A 155 -9.34 -14.98 9.73
CA ALA A 155 -9.96 -16.29 9.65
C ALA A 155 -9.30 -17.34 10.57
N MET A 156 -7.98 -17.27 10.76
CA MET A 156 -7.20 -18.20 11.59
C MET A 156 -7.62 -18.14 13.06
N PHE A 157 -7.76 -16.91 13.56
CA PHE A 157 -8.03 -16.63 14.97
C PHE A 157 -9.50 -16.34 15.27
N GLY A 158 -10.36 -16.29 14.24
CA GLY A 158 -11.80 -16.09 14.42
C GLY A 158 -12.20 -14.64 14.71
N PHE A 159 -11.36 -13.67 14.37
CA PHE A 159 -11.62 -12.25 14.59
C PHE A 159 -12.75 -11.73 13.69
N CYS A 160 -13.20 -10.52 14.00
CA CYS A 160 -14.05 -9.64 13.22
C CYS A 160 -15.46 -10.18 13.04
N ARG A 161 -16.05 -10.65 14.15
CA ARG A 161 -17.43 -11.13 14.22
C ARG A 161 -18.32 -10.13 14.95
N ASP A 162 -19.60 -10.19 14.61
CA ASP A 162 -20.67 -9.44 15.27
C ASP A 162 -20.30 -7.96 15.45
N ALA A 163 -20.26 -7.47 16.69
CA ALA A 163 -20.01 -6.06 17.02
C ALA A 163 -18.61 -5.55 16.60
N HIS A 164 -17.61 -6.43 16.45
CA HIS A 164 -16.24 -6.05 16.09
C HIS A 164 -16.04 -5.90 14.57
N THR A 165 -17.00 -6.37 13.77
CA THR A 165 -16.90 -6.37 12.30
C THR A 165 -16.66 -4.97 11.72
N GLY A 166 -17.36 -3.95 12.23
CA GLY A 166 -17.23 -2.58 11.73
C GLY A 166 -15.83 -2.00 11.96
N GLN A 167 -15.31 -2.14 13.17
CA GLN A 167 -13.95 -1.69 13.51
C GLN A 167 -12.89 -2.41 12.67
N CYS A 168 -13.02 -3.73 12.52
CA CYS A 168 -12.13 -4.53 11.68
C CYS A 168 -12.09 -4.07 10.23
N LEU A 169 -13.27 -3.82 9.64
CA LEU A 169 -13.38 -3.34 8.26
C LEU A 169 -12.75 -1.96 8.12
N ALA A 170 -12.98 -1.06 9.07
CA ALA A 170 -12.37 0.27 9.08
C ALA A 170 -10.83 0.18 9.06
N HIS A 171 -10.23 -0.61 9.96
CA HIS A 171 -8.78 -0.78 10.04
C HIS A 171 -8.20 -1.46 8.79
N GLY A 172 -8.87 -2.51 8.31
CA GLY A 172 -8.45 -3.25 7.13
C GLY A 172 -8.51 -2.42 5.84
N ILE A 173 -9.61 -1.70 5.60
CA ILE A 173 -9.84 -0.92 4.38
C ILE A 173 -8.94 0.32 4.38
N MET A 174 -8.96 1.14 5.43
CA MET A 174 -8.18 2.38 5.45
C MET A 174 -6.68 2.09 5.50
N GLY A 175 -6.26 1.08 6.27
CA GLY A 175 -4.85 0.71 6.32
C GLY A 175 -4.35 0.14 4.98
N SER A 176 -5.14 -0.71 4.31
CA SER A 176 -4.83 -1.15 2.94
C SER A 176 -4.80 0.01 1.95
N ALA A 177 -5.64 1.03 2.12
CA ALA A 177 -5.63 2.22 1.26
C ALA A 177 -4.33 3.02 1.42
N PHE A 178 -3.81 3.18 2.64
CA PHE A 178 -2.50 3.80 2.87
C PHE A 178 -1.34 2.99 2.28
N VAL A 179 -1.36 1.66 2.42
CA VAL A 179 -0.38 0.77 1.76
C VAL A 179 -0.44 0.95 0.24
N PHE A 180 -1.64 0.89 -0.35
CA PHE A 180 -1.82 1.08 -1.78
C PHE A 180 -1.34 2.46 -2.24
N TYR A 181 -1.61 3.50 -1.45
CA TYR A 181 -1.16 4.85 -1.75
C TYR A 181 0.36 4.98 -1.75
N GLY A 182 1.05 4.40 -0.75
CA GLY A 182 2.51 4.36 -0.74
C GLY A 182 3.11 3.58 -1.92
N CYS A 183 2.48 2.46 -2.32
CA CYS A 183 2.85 1.73 -3.54
C CYS A 183 2.65 2.58 -4.83
N MET A 184 1.53 3.30 -4.96
CA MET A 184 1.31 4.20 -6.09
C MET A 184 2.33 5.35 -6.13
N TYR A 185 2.67 5.93 -4.99
CA TYR A 185 3.72 6.93 -4.91
C TYR A 185 5.07 6.33 -5.34
N ALA A 186 5.46 5.16 -4.81
CA ALA A 186 6.68 4.49 -5.23
C ALA A 186 6.72 4.21 -6.75
N THR A 187 5.57 3.85 -7.34
CA THR A 187 5.42 3.66 -8.79
C THR A 187 5.69 4.96 -9.56
N VAL A 188 5.10 6.07 -9.13
CA VAL A 188 5.31 7.39 -9.74
C VAL A 188 6.76 7.84 -9.60
N LEU A 189 7.42 7.55 -8.48
CA LEU A 189 8.81 7.90 -8.22
C LEU A 189 9.81 7.11 -9.07
N VAL A 190 9.62 5.78 -9.14
CA VAL A 190 10.59 4.87 -9.75
C VAL A 190 10.43 4.80 -11.27
N LEU A 191 9.21 4.80 -11.79
CA LEU A 191 8.99 4.65 -13.24
C LEU A 191 9.21 5.98 -13.99
N PRO A 192 10.22 6.08 -14.88
CA PRO A 192 10.59 7.35 -15.52
C PRO A 192 9.45 7.99 -16.32
N PHE A 193 8.66 7.19 -17.05
CA PHE A 193 7.56 7.69 -17.87
C PHE A 193 6.39 8.28 -17.05
N LEU A 194 6.29 7.95 -15.76
CA LEU A 194 5.33 8.57 -14.84
C LEU A 194 5.95 9.77 -14.14
N ARG A 195 7.17 9.60 -13.61
CA ARG A 195 7.93 10.66 -12.91
C ARG A 195 8.13 11.89 -13.80
N GLU A 196 8.58 11.67 -15.03
CA GLU A 196 9.05 12.72 -15.96
C GLU A 196 7.90 13.27 -16.82
N ARG A 197 6.65 12.96 -16.46
CA ARG A 197 5.48 13.39 -17.21
C ARG A 197 5.26 14.89 -17.07
N THR A 198 5.55 15.62 -18.15
CA THR A 198 5.36 17.08 -18.25
C THR A 198 3.93 17.48 -18.58
N GLY A 199 3.17 16.62 -19.28
CA GLY A 199 1.79 16.89 -19.69
C GLY A 199 0.73 16.46 -18.68
N GLY A 200 -0.24 17.34 -18.39
CA GLY A 200 -1.38 17.08 -17.52
C GLY A 200 -1.23 17.66 -16.11
N GLN A 201 -2.03 17.16 -15.16
CA GLN A 201 -2.01 17.61 -13.77
C GLN A 201 -0.85 16.98 -12.98
N SER A 202 -0.47 17.62 -11.87
CA SER A 202 0.58 17.13 -10.96
C SER A 202 0.07 15.95 -10.12
N GLN A 203 0.98 15.19 -9.51
CA GLN A 203 0.62 14.15 -8.53
C GLN A 203 -0.26 14.73 -7.40
N ASP A 204 0.10 15.90 -6.89
CA ASP A 204 -0.61 16.55 -5.79
C ASP A 204 -2.06 16.90 -6.16
N PHE A 205 -2.36 17.14 -7.44
CA PHE A 205 -3.74 17.34 -7.91
C PHE A 205 -4.57 16.06 -7.76
N TYR A 206 -4.03 14.92 -8.18
CA TYR A 206 -4.72 13.63 -8.09
C TYR A 206 -4.90 13.21 -6.62
N ASP A 207 -3.89 13.43 -5.80
CA ASP A 207 -3.97 13.18 -4.35
C ASP A 207 -5.04 14.05 -3.70
N SER A 208 -5.08 15.35 -4.05
CA SER A 208 -6.11 16.27 -3.56
C SER A 208 -7.51 15.86 -4.03
N LEU A 209 -7.64 15.35 -5.25
CA LEU A 209 -8.91 14.87 -5.79
C LEU A 209 -9.40 13.60 -5.05
N VAL A 210 -8.50 12.66 -4.77
CA VAL A 210 -8.84 11.47 -3.99
C VAL A 210 -9.24 11.85 -2.56
N MET A 211 -8.47 12.74 -1.91
CA MET A 211 -8.79 13.25 -0.58
C MET A 211 -10.13 14.00 -0.56
N LEU A 212 -10.42 14.77 -1.62
CA LEU A 212 -11.71 15.44 -1.81
C LEU A 212 -12.87 14.44 -1.85
N LEU A 213 -12.81 13.47 -2.78
CA LEU A 213 -13.89 12.50 -2.98
C LEU A 213 -14.08 11.60 -1.77
N TRP A 214 -12.99 11.10 -1.19
CA TRP A 214 -13.05 10.27 0.01
C TRP A 214 -13.56 11.04 1.22
N GLY A 215 -13.12 12.29 1.41
CA GLY A 215 -13.58 13.15 2.50
C GLY A 215 -15.09 13.42 2.43
N ILE A 216 -15.65 13.59 1.22
CA ILE A 216 -17.09 13.72 1.02
C ILE A 216 -17.80 12.45 1.46
N VAL A 217 -17.37 11.28 0.96
CA VAL A 217 -17.97 10.00 1.33
C VAL A 217 -17.92 9.82 2.84
N ASN A 218 -16.73 9.93 3.45
CA ASN A 218 -16.53 9.76 4.89
C ASN A 218 -17.43 10.69 5.72
N THR A 219 -17.50 11.98 5.39
CA THR A 219 -18.31 12.96 6.13
C THR A 219 -19.79 12.58 6.18
N PHE A 220 -20.32 12.09 5.06
CA PHE A 220 -21.76 11.84 4.92
C PHE A 220 -22.17 10.38 5.15
N THR A 221 -21.22 9.44 5.28
CA THR A 221 -21.51 8.03 5.57
C THR A 221 -21.15 7.59 6.99
N GLU A 222 -20.21 8.27 7.66
CA GLU A 222 -19.72 7.85 8.98
C GLU A 222 -20.78 7.97 10.08
N HIS A 223 -21.53 9.08 10.10
CA HIS A 223 -22.63 9.29 11.03
C HIS A 223 -23.97 9.40 10.30
N ARG A 224 -25.03 8.84 10.88
CA ARG A 224 -26.40 8.92 10.33
C ARG A 224 -27.05 10.20 10.79
N TRP A 225 -26.63 11.30 10.16
CA TRP A 225 -27.09 12.66 10.42
C TRP A 225 -28.59 12.75 10.72
N GLY A 226 -28.93 13.21 11.93
CA GLY A 226 -30.32 13.46 12.36
C GLY A 226 -31.15 12.21 12.68
N ARG A 227 -30.57 11.00 12.63
CA ARG A 227 -31.25 9.75 13.01
C ARG A 227 -30.80 9.21 14.36
N GLU A 228 -29.56 9.47 14.74
CA GLU A 228 -28.92 8.93 15.95
C GLU A 228 -28.21 10.07 16.71
N GLY A 229 -28.01 9.91 18.01
CA GLY A 229 -27.24 10.87 18.82
C GLY A 229 -25.75 10.78 18.53
N TRP A 230 -25.02 11.87 18.74
CA TRP A 230 -23.57 11.89 18.48
C TRP A 230 -22.77 11.26 19.61
N GLY A 231 -21.93 10.29 19.27
CA GLY A 231 -20.84 9.80 20.13
C GLY A 231 -19.55 10.59 19.96
N HIS A 232 -18.60 10.42 20.89
CA HIS A 232 -17.26 11.02 20.79
C HIS A 232 -16.50 10.52 19.55
N GLY A 233 -16.54 9.22 19.28
CA GLY A 233 -15.92 8.60 18.10
C GLY A 233 -16.51 9.13 16.78
N ASP A 234 -17.84 9.27 16.72
CA ASP A 234 -18.53 9.79 15.53
C ASP A 234 -18.04 11.19 15.15
N TYR A 235 -17.83 12.06 16.15
CA TYR A 235 -17.28 13.39 15.93
C TYR A 235 -15.85 13.34 15.40
N GLN A 236 -14.98 12.53 16.00
CA GLN A 236 -13.58 12.40 15.58
C GLN A 236 -13.47 11.91 14.12
N HIS A 237 -14.18 10.85 13.77
CA HIS A 237 -14.14 10.27 12.43
C HIS A 237 -14.81 11.18 11.39
N THR A 238 -15.95 11.79 11.71
CA THR A 238 -16.63 12.71 10.79
C THR A 238 -15.79 13.97 10.54
N ALA A 239 -15.16 14.53 11.58
CA ALA A 239 -14.27 15.68 11.44
C ALA A 239 -13.08 15.40 10.52
N MET A 240 -12.55 14.17 10.53
CA MET A 240 -11.51 13.74 9.60
C MET A 240 -11.99 13.75 8.14
N GLY A 241 -13.24 13.36 7.89
CA GLY A 241 -13.86 13.51 6.57
C GLY A 241 -13.92 14.98 6.14
N ILE A 242 -14.34 15.86 7.06
CA ILE A 242 -14.53 17.28 6.80
C ILE A 242 -13.22 17.96 6.37
N ILE A 243 -12.14 17.75 7.12
CA ILE A 243 -10.86 18.35 6.77
C ILE A 243 -10.33 17.81 5.44
N TRP A 244 -10.53 16.52 5.14
CA TRP A 244 -10.10 15.91 3.88
C TRP A 244 -10.79 16.53 2.66
N TRP A 245 -12.10 16.75 2.70
CA TRP A 245 -12.78 17.34 1.54
C TRP A 245 -12.56 18.84 1.39
N CYS A 246 -12.55 19.58 2.51
CA CYS A 246 -12.23 21.01 2.50
C CYS A 246 -10.80 21.27 2.00
N GLY A 247 -9.81 20.54 2.53
CA GLY A 247 -8.43 20.66 2.09
C GLY A 247 -8.22 20.08 0.69
N GLY A 248 -8.88 18.98 0.34
CA GLY A 248 -8.83 18.42 -1.01
C GLY A 248 -9.31 19.41 -2.07
N LEU A 249 -10.38 20.16 -1.78
CA LEU A 249 -10.87 21.23 -2.65
C LEU A 249 -9.82 22.34 -2.85
N LEU A 250 -9.17 22.78 -1.76
CA LEU A 250 -8.07 23.76 -1.83
C LEU A 250 -6.88 23.22 -2.63
N GLY A 251 -6.51 21.95 -2.41
CA GLY A 251 -5.41 21.30 -3.10
C GLY A 251 -5.64 21.18 -4.60
N VAL A 252 -6.85 20.78 -5.01
CA VAL A 252 -7.28 20.78 -6.42
C VAL A 252 -7.17 22.17 -7.02
N TYR A 253 -7.61 23.21 -6.31
CA TYR A 253 -7.57 24.59 -6.78
C TYR A 253 -6.13 25.10 -6.98
N LEU A 254 -5.24 24.84 -6.02
CA LEU A 254 -3.84 25.28 -6.07
C LEU A 254 -3.01 24.50 -7.09
N ALA A 255 -3.30 23.20 -7.27
CA ALA A 255 -2.59 22.34 -8.21
C ALA A 255 -2.98 22.55 -9.68
N ARG A 256 -3.94 23.43 -9.99
CA ARG A 256 -4.38 23.71 -11.37
C ARG A 256 -3.23 24.15 -12.26
N GLY A 257 -3.24 23.67 -13.50
CA GLY A 257 -2.12 23.81 -14.44
C GLY A 257 -0.98 22.85 -14.12
N GLY A 258 -1.23 21.86 -13.26
CA GLY A 258 -0.28 20.89 -12.73
C GLY A 258 0.92 21.53 -12.03
N ARG A 259 0.63 22.55 -11.22
CA ARG A 259 1.56 23.08 -10.20
C ARG A 259 1.67 22.09 -9.04
N ARG A 260 2.80 22.10 -8.33
CA ARG A 260 2.95 21.35 -7.07
C ARG A 260 2.27 22.10 -5.93
N THR A 261 1.85 21.37 -4.90
CA THR A 261 1.25 21.94 -3.69
C THR A 261 1.47 21.05 -2.48
N PHE A 262 1.68 21.67 -1.32
CA PHE A 262 1.86 21.00 -0.04
C PHE A 262 0.55 20.53 0.61
N VAL A 263 -0.61 20.86 0.04
CA VAL A 263 -1.91 20.64 0.70
C VAL A 263 -2.20 19.17 1.04
N PRO A 264 -1.99 18.19 0.14
CA PRO A 264 -2.10 16.78 0.51
C PRO A 264 -1.21 16.39 1.69
N SER A 265 0.02 16.92 1.74
CA SER A 265 0.95 16.66 2.82
C SER A 265 0.47 17.20 4.16
N LEU A 266 -0.14 18.40 4.18
CA LEU A 266 -0.76 18.94 5.39
C LEU A 266 -1.95 18.12 5.85
N LEU A 267 -2.76 17.58 4.93
CA LEU A 267 -3.86 16.69 5.27
C LEU A 267 -3.36 15.41 5.94
N LEU A 268 -2.26 14.83 5.46
CA LEU A 268 -1.62 13.70 6.13
C LEU A 268 -1.12 14.06 7.53
N ILE A 269 -0.52 15.25 7.71
CA ILE A 269 -0.05 15.72 9.02
C ILE A 269 -1.21 15.91 10.00
N PHE A 270 -2.28 16.60 9.62
CA PHE A 270 -3.43 16.79 10.52
C PHE A 270 -4.14 15.48 10.83
N THR A 271 -4.22 14.57 9.85
CA THR A 271 -4.74 13.22 10.06
C THR A 271 -3.88 12.45 11.06
N GLY A 272 -2.56 12.47 10.88
CA GLY A 272 -1.62 11.80 11.77
C GLY A 272 -1.67 12.36 13.19
N TRP A 273 -1.75 13.68 13.35
CA TRP A 273 -1.93 14.31 14.66
C TRP A 273 -3.24 13.91 15.34
N SER A 274 -4.36 13.95 14.60
CA SER A 274 -5.66 13.51 15.15
C SER A 274 -5.60 12.06 15.64
N MET A 275 -4.92 11.19 14.87
CA MET A 275 -4.79 9.79 15.17
C MET A 275 -3.78 9.50 16.29
N SER A 276 -2.79 10.38 16.52
CA SER A 276 -1.92 10.26 17.67
C SER A 276 -2.63 10.56 18.99
N GLU A 277 -3.68 11.37 18.94
CA GLU A 277 -4.53 11.70 20.09
C GLU A 277 -5.77 10.79 20.20
N HIS A 278 -5.90 9.78 19.32
CA HIS A 278 -7.07 8.92 19.27
C HIS A 278 -7.02 7.83 20.35
N VAL A 279 -7.67 8.10 21.49
CA VAL A 279 -7.75 7.18 22.62
C VAL A 279 -8.61 5.95 22.26
N GLN A 280 -8.03 4.77 22.48
CA GLN A 280 -8.70 3.48 22.30
C GLN A 280 -9.03 2.83 23.64
N LYS A 281 -9.92 1.84 23.62
CA LYS A 281 -10.26 1.05 24.82
C LYS A 281 -9.04 0.33 25.40
N LEU A 282 -8.18 -0.21 24.54
CA LEU A 282 -6.93 -0.85 24.93
C LEU A 282 -5.77 0.15 24.90
N GLN A 283 -4.97 0.19 25.97
CA GLN A 283 -3.78 1.04 26.04
C GLN A 283 -2.77 0.71 24.94
N ILE A 284 -2.52 -0.59 24.67
CA ILE A 284 -1.69 -1.02 23.56
C ILE A 284 -2.21 -0.49 22.22
N SER A 285 -3.52 -0.46 22.00
CA SER A 285 -4.10 0.08 20.75
C SER A 285 -3.88 1.59 20.65
N THR A 286 -4.03 2.33 21.74
CA THR A 286 -3.72 3.77 21.80
C THR A 286 -2.25 4.01 21.44
N LYS A 287 -1.31 3.19 21.93
CA LYS A 287 0.12 3.32 21.61
C LYS A 287 0.45 2.98 20.15
N VAL A 288 -0.23 2.00 19.56
CA VAL A 288 -0.07 1.67 18.13
C VAL A 288 -0.64 2.79 17.24
N HIS A 289 -1.81 3.34 17.58
CA HIS A 289 -2.39 4.51 16.91
C HIS A 289 -1.49 5.75 17.03
N TYR A 290 -0.87 5.96 18.20
CA TYR A 290 0.13 7.00 18.41
C TYR A 290 1.30 6.88 17.44
N MET A 291 1.90 5.69 17.33
CA MET A 291 3.00 5.45 16.38
C MET A 291 2.54 5.63 14.92
N PHE A 292 1.37 5.12 14.57
CA PHE A 292 0.76 5.35 13.25
C PHE A 292 0.64 6.85 12.94
N GLY A 293 0.14 7.64 13.89
CA GLY A 293 0.02 9.09 13.75
C GLY A 293 1.36 9.78 13.51
N LEU A 294 2.38 9.43 14.29
CA LEU A 294 3.74 9.97 14.14
C LEU A 294 4.36 9.65 12.79
N VAL A 295 4.25 8.40 12.31
CA VAL A 295 4.78 7.99 11.00
C VAL A 295 4.05 8.71 9.88
N LEU A 296 2.73 8.87 9.98
CA LEU A 296 1.92 9.57 8.98
C LEU A 296 2.26 11.06 8.91
N MET A 297 2.43 11.72 10.06
CA MET A 297 2.93 13.10 10.16
C MET A 297 4.32 13.23 9.54
N THR A 298 5.21 12.28 9.82
CA THR A 298 6.56 12.25 9.28
C THR A 298 6.53 12.14 7.75
N GLY A 299 5.73 11.24 7.18
CA GLY A 299 5.55 11.11 5.74
C GLY A 299 5.05 12.41 5.08
N GLY A 300 4.08 13.08 5.70
CA GLY A 300 3.62 14.39 5.25
C GLY A 300 4.71 15.46 5.31
N ALA A 301 5.44 15.55 6.42
CA ALA A 301 6.53 16.53 6.58
C ALA A 301 7.66 16.30 5.57
N LEU A 302 8.10 15.05 5.38
CA LEU A 302 9.10 14.68 4.39
C LEU A 302 8.68 15.06 2.97
N ARG A 303 7.40 14.92 2.65
CA ARG A 303 6.86 15.33 1.35
C ARG A 303 6.85 16.86 1.17
N ILE A 304 6.57 17.63 2.22
CA ILE A 304 6.74 19.10 2.17
C ILE A 304 8.20 19.44 1.92
N VAL A 305 9.12 18.78 2.61
CA VAL A 305 10.56 18.97 2.42
C VAL A 305 10.97 18.66 0.97
N GLU A 306 10.48 17.54 0.42
CA GLU A 306 10.70 17.17 -0.97
C GLU A 306 10.19 18.24 -1.94
N ILE A 307 8.93 18.65 -1.82
CA ILE A 307 8.32 19.62 -2.75
C ILE A 307 9.03 20.97 -2.66
N SER A 308 9.19 21.51 -1.46
CA SER A 308 9.64 22.89 -1.27
C SER A 308 11.15 23.06 -1.38
N PHE A 309 11.96 22.08 -0.94
CA PHE A 309 13.41 22.24 -0.87
C PHE A 309 14.17 21.38 -1.88
N LEU A 310 13.78 20.10 -2.04
CA LEU A 310 14.48 19.19 -2.96
C LEU A 310 14.12 19.47 -4.41
N LEU A 311 12.81 19.57 -4.70
CA LEU A 311 12.28 19.80 -6.04
C LEU A 311 12.03 21.28 -6.33
N ARG A 312 11.92 22.14 -5.31
CA ARG A 312 11.67 23.59 -5.48
C ARG A 312 10.44 23.85 -6.36
N ASP A 313 9.35 23.16 -6.04
CA ASP A 313 8.07 23.14 -6.77
C ASP A 313 8.11 22.58 -8.20
N GLU A 314 9.24 22.03 -8.64
CA GLU A 314 9.32 21.25 -9.87
C GLU A 314 8.63 19.89 -9.73
N ARG A 315 8.24 19.31 -10.86
CA ARG A 315 7.56 18.00 -10.87
C ARG A 315 8.50 16.85 -10.57
N PHE A 316 9.73 16.93 -11.02
CA PHE A 316 10.73 15.88 -10.86
C PHE A 316 12.15 16.44 -10.99
N SER A 317 13.11 15.74 -10.39
CA SER A 317 14.53 15.96 -10.68
C SER A 317 14.91 15.22 -11.96
N ARG A 318 15.62 15.88 -12.88
CA ARG A 318 15.94 15.31 -14.21
C ARG A 318 16.98 14.19 -14.18
N ASN A 319 17.89 14.18 -13.20
CA ASN A 319 19.11 13.38 -13.30
C ASN A 319 19.25 12.29 -12.23
N GLN A 320 18.44 12.29 -11.16
CA GLN A 320 18.59 11.30 -10.10
C GLN A 320 17.36 11.19 -9.18
N ILE A 321 17.10 9.98 -8.67
CA ILE A 321 16.25 9.78 -7.48
C ILE A 321 17.16 9.82 -6.26
N HIS A 322 16.84 10.67 -5.29
CA HIS A 322 17.58 10.70 -4.03
C HIS A 322 17.02 9.68 -3.05
N SER A 323 17.89 9.08 -2.22
CA SER A 323 17.49 8.13 -1.16
C SER A 323 16.35 8.67 -0.28
N PHE A 324 16.39 9.97 0.03
CA PHE A 324 15.36 10.68 0.79
C PHE A 324 13.94 10.53 0.19
N GLN A 325 13.79 10.46 -1.13
CA GLN A 325 12.48 10.37 -1.80
C GLN A 325 11.81 9.01 -1.63
N TYR A 326 12.54 7.99 -1.18
CA TYR A 326 11.97 6.69 -0.80
C TYR A 326 11.33 6.70 0.60
N LEU A 327 11.56 7.73 1.42
CA LEU A 327 10.99 7.79 2.78
C LEU A 327 9.49 8.11 2.79
N PRO A 328 8.95 9.12 2.06
CA PRO A 328 7.50 9.37 2.03
C PRO A 328 6.63 8.14 1.66
N PRO A 329 6.91 7.40 0.56
CA PRO A 329 6.14 6.19 0.25
C PRO A 329 6.30 5.09 1.32
N PHE A 330 7.48 4.94 1.93
CA PHE A 330 7.67 4.01 3.05
C PHE A 330 6.81 4.38 4.26
N CYS A 331 6.81 5.65 4.68
CA CYS A 331 5.99 6.12 5.80
C CYS A 331 4.49 5.86 5.55
N LEU A 332 4.01 6.00 4.31
CA LEU A 332 2.61 5.68 3.96
C LEU A 332 2.32 4.17 4.10
N ILE A 333 3.23 3.32 3.63
CA ILE A 333 3.10 1.86 3.78
C ILE A 333 3.13 1.48 5.25
N GLU A 334 4.13 1.94 6.01
CA GLU A 334 4.25 1.68 7.44
C GLU A 334 3.01 2.15 8.21
N SER A 335 2.53 3.36 7.93
CA SER A 335 1.28 3.89 8.51
C SER A 335 0.10 2.96 8.21
N GLY A 336 -0.03 2.49 6.96
CA GLY A 336 -1.09 1.56 6.58
C GLY A 336 -1.02 0.23 7.32
N VAL A 337 0.18 -0.37 7.43
CA VAL A 337 0.36 -1.66 8.12
C VAL A 337 0.13 -1.51 9.63
N LEU A 338 0.63 -0.43 10.26
CA LEU A 338 0.36 -0.11 11.67
C LEU A 338 -1.15 0.04 11.92
N PHE A 339 -1.85 0.75 11.04
CA PHE A 339 -3.29 0.95 11.16
C PHE A 339 -4.07 -0.36 11.01
N MET A 340 -3.70 -1.23 10.05
CA MET A 340 -4.29 -2.57 9.95
C MET A 340 -4.04 -3.41 11.21
N GLY A 341 -2.85 -3.27 11.81
CA GLY A 341 -2.46 -3.98 13.02
C GLY A 341 -3.05 -3.43 14.31
N ALA A 342 -3.78 -2.31 14.29
CA ALA A 342 -4.28 -1.67 15.52
C ALA A 342 -5.66 -2.19 15.99
N ASN A 343 -6.17 -3.24 15.34
CA ASN A 343 -7.45 -3.88 15.62
C ASN A 343 -7.53 -4.45 17.06
N GLU A 344 -8.65 -4.20 17.74
CA GLU A 344 -8.92 -4.64 19.12
C GLU A 344 -8.66 -6.14 19.35
N GLU A 345 -9.23 -7.02 18.53
CA GLU A 345 -9.10 -8.47 18.74
C GLU A 345 -7.68 -8.99 18.47
N GLN A 346 -7.01 -8.40 17.49
CA GLN A 346 -5.60 -8.69 17.21
C GLN A 346 -4.70 -8.25 18.36
N LEU A 347 -4.94 -7.09 18.95
CA LEU A 347 -4.15 -6.59 20.07
C LEU A 347 -4.46 -7.32 21.38
N ASN A 348 -5.69 -7.78 21.58
CA ASN A 348 -5.99 -8.74 22.64
C ASN A 348 -5.16 -10.02 22.52
N LEU A 349 -4.97 -10.54 21.30
CA LEU A 349 -4.08 -11.68 21.07
C LEU A 349 -2.62 -11.34 21.44
N VAL A 350 -2.12 -10.16 21.08
CA VAL A 350 -0.77 -9.70 21.44
C VAL A 350 -0.57 -9.66 22.95
N LEU A 351 -1.54 -9.10 23.70
CA LEU A 351 -1.52 -9.07 25.17
C LEU A 351 -1.50 -10.49 25.76
N ARG A 352 -2.34 -11.39 25.24
CA ARG A 352 -2.37 -12.80 25.69
C ARG A 352 -1.06 -13.54 25.40
N LEU A 353 -0.31 -13.12 24.38
CA LEU A 353 1.03 -13.65 24.07
C LEU A 353 2.13 -13.03 24.95
N LYS A 354 1.78 -12.10 25.86
CA LYS A 354 2.70 -11.35 26.74
C LYS A 354 3.73 -10.51 25.96
N ALA A 355 3.35 -10.02 24.78
CA ALA A 355 4.16 -9.09 24.02
C ALA A 355 3.77 -7.64 24.34
N ASP A 356 4.76 -6.78 24.53
CA ASP A 356 4.54 -5.35 24.73
C ASP A 356 4.32 -4.62 23.39
N HIS A 357 3.80 -3.39 23.49
CA HIS A 357 3.49 -2.56 22.33
C HIS A 357 4.72 -2.24 21.47
N SER A 358 5.90 -2.02 22.06
CA SER A 358 7.11 -1.68 21.30
C SER A 358 7.58 -2.88 20.48
N SER A 359 7.67 -4.05 21.09
CA SER A 359 8.02 -5.30 20.37
C SER A 359 7.04 -5.58 19.23
N TYR A 360 5.74 -5.39 19.47
CA TYR A 360 4.72 -5.54 18.44
C TYR A 360 4.91 -4.55 17.29
N ILE A 361 5.09 -3.25 17.58
CA ILE A 361 5.33 -2.22 16.58
C ILE A 361 6.56 -2.57 15.72
N MET A 362 7.66 -3.02 16.31
CA MET A 362 8.86 -3.42 15.56
C MET A 362 8.60 -4.57 14.58
N VAL A 363 7.80 -5.57 14.98
CA VAL A 363 7.42 -6.68 14.09
C VAL A 363 6.56 -6.17 12.92
N VAL A 364 5.58 -5.30 13.21
CA VAL A 364 4.70 -4.72 12.19
C VAL A 364 5.48 -3.82 11.22
N THR A 365 6.39 -2.98 11.72
CA THR A 365 7.32 -2.18 10.91
C THR A 365 8.24 -3.07 10.06
N GLY A 366 8.72 -4.19 10.61
CA GLY A 366 9.44 -5.20 9.82
C GLY A 366 8.62 -5.74 8.64
N GLY A 367 7.32 -5.98 8.86
CA GLY A 367 6.37 -6.31 7.79
C GLY A 367 6.24 -5.21 6.74
N ALA A 368 6.19 -3.94 7.15
CA ALA A 368 6.15 -2.80 6.24
C ALA A 368 7.41 -2.69 5.37
N PHE A 369 8.60 -2.93 5.94
CA PHE A 369 9.85 -3.00 5.17
C PHE A 369 9.81 -4.11 4.11
N LEU A 370 9.32 -5.30 4.46
CA LEU A 370 9.21 -6.41 3.50
C LEU A 370 8.21 -6.12 2.39
N ILE A 371 7.07 -5.51 2.70
CA ILE A 371 6.08 -5.08 1.70
C ILE A 371 6.70 -4.05 0.74
N TYR A 372 7.41 -3.06 1.29
CA TYR A 372 8.02 -2.02 0.48
C TYR A 372 9.14 -2.56 -0.41
N LEU A 373 10.03 -3.40 0.16
CA LEU A 373 11.06 -4.11 -0.58
C LEU A 373 10.47 -4.94 -1.72
N TRP A 374 9.46 -5.75 -1.44
CA TRP A 374 8.81 -6.58 -2.47
C TRP A 374 8.26 -5.72 -3.61
N TYR A 375 7.62 -4.60 -3.27
CA TYR A 375 7.09 -3.70 -4.28
C TYR A 375 8.19 -3.05 -5.13
N LEU A 376 9.29 -2.61 -4.52
CA LEU A 376 10.44 -2.07 -5.26
C LEU A 376 11.07 -3.13 -6.19
N LEU A 377 11.17 -4.39 -5.75
CA LEU A 377 11.65 -5.50 -6.58
C LEU A 377 10.74 -5.75 -7.78
N LEU A 378 9.42 -5.60 -7.65
CA LEU A 378 8.48 -5.68 -8.77
C LEU A 378 8.70 -4.56 -9.80
N LEU A 379 8.92 -3.33 -9.33
CA LEU A 379 9.21 -2.19 -10.21
C LEU A 379 10.56 -2.36 -10.91
N GLU A 380 11.59 -2.80 -10.18
CA GLU A 380 12.90 -3.11 -10.75
C GLU A 380 12.83 -4.22 -11.80
N LEU A 381 12.09 -5.30 -11.52
CA LEU A 381 11.84 -6.38 -12.47
C LEU A 381 11.17 -5.84 -13.75
N TYR A 382 10.14 -4.99 -13.60
CA TYR A 382 9.47 -4.37 -14.75
C TYR A 382 10.44 -3.55 -15.62
N MET A 383 11.25 -2.68 -14.99
CA MET A 383 12.24 -1.86 -15.69
C MET A 383 13.27 -2.73 -16.44
N LYS A 384 13.83 -3.76 -15.77
CA LYS A 384 14.78 -4.69 -16.38
C LYS A 384 14.20 -5.44 -17.58
N LEU A 385 12.94 -5.87 -17.50
CA LEU A 385 12.30 -6.63 -18.58
C LEU A 385 11.91 -5.78 -19.79
N THR A 386 11.61 -4.50 -19.57
CA THR A 386 11.19 -3.54 -20.62
C THR A 386 12.33 -2.70 -21.17
N GLY A 387 13.50 -2.71 -20.53
CA GLY A 387 14.62 -1.84 -20.88
C GLY A 387 14.35 -0.36 -20.56
N VAL A 388 13.28 -0.06 -19.82
CA VAL A 388 12.92 1.30 -19.40
C VAL A 388 13.78 1.66 -18.19
N GLY A 389 14.97 2.21 -18.47
CA GLY A 389 15.87 2.75 -17.46
C GLY A 389 16.62 1.68 -16.67
N ASN A 390 17.85 1.40 -17.07
CA ASN A 390 18.84 0.91 -16.11
C ASN A 390 19.13 2.06 -15.15
N ILE A 391 18.32 2.21 -14.10
CA ILE A 391 18.70 3.01 -12.95
C ILE A 391 19.82 2.24 -12.28
N ASP A 392 21.05 2.74 -12.42
CA ASP A 392 22.20 2.18 -11.74
C ASP A 392 22.05 2.43 -10.23
N LEU A 393 21.49 1.46 -9.52
CA LEU A 393 21.35 1.48 -8.06
C LEU A 393 22.70 1.39 -7.34
N SER A 394 23.81 1.13 -8.06
CA SER A 394 25.16 1.15 -7.46
C SER A 394 25.67 2.57 -7.20
N ASP A 395 25.06 3.58 -7.81
CA ASP A 395 25.44 4.99 -7.66
C ASP A 395 24.40 5.77 -6.84
N TYR A 396 24.25 5.41 -5.56
CA TYR A 396 23.62 6.29 -4.57
C TYR A 396 24.55 7.50 -4.36
N SER A 397 24.43 8.50 -5.23
CA SER A 397 25.10 9.78 -4.98
C SER A 397 24.48 10.38 -3.71
N ALA A 398 25.24 10.35 -2.62
CA ALA A 398 24.95 11.15 -1.46
C ALA A 398 24.90 12.62 -1.91
N VAL A 399 23.91 13.37 -1.42
CA VAL A 399 23.77 14.81 -1.64
C VAL A 399 25.14 15.46 -1.40
N GLY A 400 25.84 15.87 -2.47
CA GLY A 400 27.16 16.51 -2.31
C GLY A 400 28.23 16.37 -3.40
N ARG A 401 28.03 15.67 -4.53
CA ARG A 401 29.01 15.75 -5.64
C ARG A 401 28.52 16.68 -6.75
N ASN A 402 28.66 17.99 -6.51
CA ASN A 402 28.80 19.02 -7.55
C ASN A 402 29.36 20.31 -6.94
N ILE A 403 30.50 20.17 -6.26
CA ILE A 403 31.45 21.28 -6.05
C ILE A 403 32.81 20.72 -6.46
N SER A 404 33.52 21.47 -7.30
CA SER A 404 34.87 21.21 -7.86
C SER A 404 34.98 20.28 -9.08
N SER A 405 34.45 20.74 -10.22
CA SER A 405 35.21 20.67 -11.49
C SER A 405 34.85 21.84 -12.41
N ALA A 406 34.62 23.02 -11.81
CA ALA A 406 34.71 24.27 -12.55
C ALA A 406 36.19 24.52 -12.84
N GLU A 407 36.49 24.60 -14.12
CA GLU A 407 37.74 25.01 -14.75
C GLU A 407 38.58 25.94 -13.85
N THR A 408 39.77 25.48 -13.51
CA THR A 408 40.85 26.36 -13.04
C THR A 408 41.20 27.36 -14.15
N PRO A 409 41.06 28.67 -13.95
CA PRO A 409 41.62 29.65 -14.87
C PRO A 409 43.14 29.58 -14.77
N SER A 410 43.82 29.58 -15.92
CA SER A 410 45.27 29.61 -16.04
C SER A 410 45.87 30.80 -15.29
N GLU A 411 46.89 30.57 -14.47
CA GLU A 411 47.82 31.61 -14.02
C GLU A 411 48.56 32.16 -15.25
N ALA A 412 48.12 33.32 -15.74
CA ALA A 412 48.90 34.17 -16.65
C ALA A 412 48.47 35.62 -16.46
N ASP A 413 49.46 36.50 -16.35
CA ASP A 413 49.43 37.97 -16.29
C ASP A 413 48.85 38.64 -15.05
N PHE A 414 49.74 38.85 -14.07
CA PHE A 414 49.72 40.05 -13.25
C PHE A 414 51.07 40.76 -13.40
N ASP A 415 51.28 41.38 -14.56
CA ASP A 415 52.39 42.28 -14.83
C ASP A 415 51.91 43.70 -14.50
N LEU A 416 52.34 44.22 -13.34
CA LEU A 416 52.16 45.62 -12.97
C LEU A 416 53.47 46.36 -13.22
N ASP A 417 53.66 46.76 -14.47
CA ASP A 417 54.53 47.87 -14.83
C ASP A 417 53.67 49.09 -15.21
N ARG A 418 53.71 50.12 -14.36
CA ARG A 418 53.90 51.51 -14.80
C ARG A 418 54.08 52.47 -13.62
N GLU A 419 55.29 52.99 -13.58
CA GLU A 419 55.65 54.33 -13.12
C GLU A 419 54.70 55.40 -13.67
N VAL A 420 54.28 56.35 -12.83
CA VAL A 420 54.60 57.80 -12.83
C VAL A 420 53.85 58.46 -11.66
#